data_AF-A0A0H5E3M2-F1
#
_entry.id   AF-A0A0H5E3M2-F1
#
_cell.length_a   1.000
_cell.length_b   1.000
_cell.length_c   1.000
_cell.angle_alpha   90.00
_cell.angle_beta   90.00
_cell.angle_gamma   90.00
#
_symmetry.space_group_name_H-M   'P 1'
#
loop_
_entity.id
_entity.type
_entity.pdbx_description
1 polymer ?
#
loop_
_entity_poly.entity_id
_entity_poly.type
_entity_poly.pdbx_seq_one_letter_code
_entity_poly.pdbx_strand_id
1 'polypeptide(L)' 'MNKVELLKKIAQLESINDHLQTEINYVDQLMRMAGFQGGIETVKLAAMEIVKQAQSEG' A
#
# COMPACT_ATOMS: atom_id res chain seq x y z
N MET A 1 24.43 -17.83 0.08
CA MET A 1 24.21 -16.95 1.25
C MET A 1 24.46 -17.74 2.52
N ASN A 2 25.29 -17.23 3.42
CA ASN A 2 25.51 -17.81 4.74
C ASN A 2 24.49 -17.26 5.77
N LYS A 3 24.48 -17.84 6.98
CA LYS A 3 23.52 -17.47 8.04
C LYS A 3 23.59 -15.98 8.40
N VAL A 4 24.79 -15.39 8.41
CA VAL A 4 24.99 -13.97 8.76
C VAL A 4 24.43 -13.06 7.68
N GLU A 5 24.61 -13.40 6.40
CA GLU A 5 24.06 -12.66 5.26
C GLU A 5 22.52 -12.71 5.25
N LEU A 6 21.93 -13.87 5.58
CA LEU A 6 20.48 -14.00 5.70
C LEU A 6 19.92 -13.13 6.82
N LEU A 7 20.54 -13.12 8.00
CA LEU A 7 20.12 -12.27 9.11
C LEU A 7 20.22 -10.78 8.79
N LYS A 8 21.28 -10.35 8.10
CA LYS A 8 21.41 -8.96 7.62
C LYS A 8 20.31 -8.62 6.62
N LYS A 9 19.97 -9.53 5.72
CA LYS A 9 18.90 -9.30 4.75
C LYS A 9 17.53 -9.21 5.42
N ILE A 10 17.27 -10.04 6.43
CA ILE A 10 16.04 -9.98 7.23
C ILE A 10 15.93 -8.62 7.91
N ALA A 11 16.95 -8.18 8.64
CA ALA A 11 16.93 -6.88 9.31
C ALA A 11 16.70 -5.70 8.34
N GLN A 12 17.29 -5.76 7.14
CA GLN A 12 17.02 -4.76 6.10
C GLN A 12 15.57 -4.80 5.62
N LEU A 13 15.01 -5.99 5.40
CA LEU A 13 13.63 -6.14 4.96
C LEU A 13 12.64 -5.71 6.04
N GLU A 14 12.92 -5.98 7.31
CA GLU A 14 12.14 -5.51 8.45
C GLU A 14 12.11 -3.99 8.49
N SER A 15 13.27 -3.33 8.41
CA SER A 15 13.35 -1.86 8.38
C SER A 15 12.59 -1.25 7.20
N ILE A 16 12.67 -1.86 6.01
CA ILE A 16 11.92 -1.40 4.84
C ILE A 16 10.42 -1.58 5.05
N ASN A 17 10.02 -2.73 5.59
CA ASN A 17 8.62 -3.03 5.85
C ASN A 17 8.01 -2.05 6.87
N ASP A 18 8.72 -1.77 7.97
CA ASP A 18 8.26 -0.83 8.99
C ASP A 18 8.07 0.58 8.42
N HIS A 19 9.00 1.02 7.57
CA HIS A 19 8.87 2.29 6.86
C HIS A 19 7.67 2.31 5.92
N LEU A 20 7.51 1.27 5.08
CA LEU A 20 6.38 1.17 4.15
C LEU A 20 5.03 1.14 4.87
N GLN A 21 4.93 0.45 6.02
CA GLN A 21 3.71 0.43 6.83
C GLN A 21 3.38 1.82 7.36
N THR A 22 4.39 2.57 7.81
CA THR A 22 4.20 3.95 8.28
C THR A 22 3.66 4.85 7.18
N GLU A 23 4.25 4.79 5.99
CA GLU A 23 3.82 5.57 4.83
C GLU A 23 2.40 5.19 4.37
N ILE A 24 2.09 3.89 4.30
CA ILE A 24 0.74 3.42 3.93
C ILE A 24 -0.31 3.91 4.93
N ASN A 25 -0.01 3.85 6.23
CA ASN A 25 -0.93 4.33 7.27
C ASN A 25 -1.14 5.84 7.15
N TYR A 26 -0.10 6.60 6.84
CA TYR A 26 -0.22 8.03 6.61
C TYR A 26 -1.11 8.34 5.41
N VAL A 27 -0.91 7.64 4.29
CA VAL A 27 -1.77 7.78 3.11
C VAL A 27 -3.22 7.40 3.43
N ASP A 28 -3.47 6.32 4.18
CA ASP A 28 -4.82 5.93 4.60
C ASP A 28 -5.51 7.05 5.39
N GLN A 29 -4.80 7.68 6.33
CA GLN A 29 -5.31 8.82 7.09
C GLN A 29 -5.62 10.01 6.19
N LEU A 30 -4.74 10.34 5.24
CA LEU A 30 -4.99 11.42 4.27
C LEU A 30 -6.24 11.14 3.43
N MET A 31 -6.46 9.90 3.00
CA MET A 31 -7.65 9.53 2.23
C MET A 31 -8.92 9.67 3.06
N ARG A 32 -8.88 9.30 4.35
CA ARG A 32 -10.00 9.54 5.28
C ARG A 32 -10.29 11.02 5.44
N MET A 33 -9.25 11.84 5.60
CA MET A 33 -9.39 13.30 5.70
C MET A 33 -9.97 13.91 4.42
N ALA A 34 -9.65 13.35 3.26
CA ALA A 34 -10.20 13.76 1.97
C ALA A 34 -11.67 13.34 1.75
N GLY A 35 -12.27 12.58 2.68
CA GLY A 35 -13.67 12.16 2.64
C GLY A 35 -13.90 10.71 2.21
N PHE A 36 -12.83 9.94 1.95
CA PHE A 36 -12.95 8.50 1.71
C PHE A 36 -13.05 7.77 3.06
N GLN A 37 -14.26 7.50 3.56
CA GLN A 37 -14.48 6.91 4.90
C GLN A 37 -13.71 5.60 5.15
N GLY A 38 -13.51 4.76 4.13
CA GLY A 38 -12.72 3.54 4.20
C GLY A 38 -11.23 3.75 3.96
N GLY A 39 -10.78 5.01 3.84
CA GLY A 39 -9.40 5.36 3.54
C GLY A 39 -8.94 4.84 2.19
N ILE A 40 -7.73 4.29 2.14
CA ILE A 40 -7.08 3.83 0.92
C ILE A 40 -7.82 2.66 0.26
N GLU A 41 -8.53 1.85 1.06
CA GLU A 41 -9.34 0.72 0.57
C GLU A 41 -10.45 1.20 -0.36
N THR A 42 -11.22 2.20 0.07
CA THR A 42 -12.28 2.80 -0.75
C THR A 42 -11.74 3.44 -2.03
N VAL A 43 -10.57 4.07 -1.97
CA VAL A 43 -9.91 4.66 -3.14
C VAL A 43 -9.52 3.57 -4.14
N LYS A 44 -8.96 2.46 -3.66
CA LYS A 44 -8.59 1.32 -4.51
C LYS A 44 -9.81 0.74 -5.22
N LEU A 45 -10.93 0.55 -4.50
CA LEU A 45 -12.17 0.03 -5.09
C LEU A 45 -12.72 0.96 -6.18
N ALA A 46 -12.75 2.26 -5.91
CA ALA A 46 -13.18 3.25 -6.90
C ALA A 46 -12.28 3.22 -8.15
N ALA A 47 -10.96 3.18 -7.97
CA ALA A 47 -10.01 3.09 -9.09
C ALA A 47 -10.19 1.79 -9.91
N MET A 48 -10.41 0.65 -9.25
CA MET A 48 -10.64 -0.63 -9.94
C MET A 48 -11.92 -0.59 -10.78
N GLU A 49 -12.98 0.02 -10.29
CA GLU A 49 -14.24 0.15 -11.03
C GLU A 49 -14.08 1.07 -12.25
N ILE A 50 -13.36 2.19 -12.11
CA ILE A 50 -13.05 3.09 -13.23
C ILE A 50 -12.27 2.35 -14.33
N VAL A 51 -11.25 1.57 -13.95
CA VAL A 51 -10.47 0.77 -14.91
C VAL A 51 -11.34 -0.28 -15.60
N LYS A 52 -12.21 -0.96 -14.84
CA LYS A 52 -13.12 -1.96 -15.38
C LYS A 52 -14.12 -1.37 -16.38
N GLN A 53 -14.67 -0.18 -16.08
CA GLN A 53 -15.55 0.55 -17.00
C GLN A 53 -14.81 0.92 -18.29
N ALA A 54 -13.60 1.47 -18.16
CA ALA A 54 -12.77 1.81 -19.32
C ALA A 54 -12.42 0.60 -20.21
N GLN A 55 -12.32 -0.61 -19.63
CA GLN A 55 -12.06 -1.85 -20.37
C GLN A 55 -13.31 -2.49 -20.99
N SER A 56 -14.50 -2.18 -20.47
CA SER A 56 -15.78 -2.76 -20.95
C SER A 56 -16.40 -1.94 -22.08
N GLU A 57 -15.95 -0.70 -22.28
CA GLU A 57 -16.39 0.23 -23.34
C GLU A 57 -15.53 0.17 -24.62
N GLY A 58 -14.58 -0.79 -24.71
CA GLY A 58 -13.73 -1.04 -25.89
C GLY A 58 -14.01 -2.39 -26.54
#